data_AF-X1W1J4-F1
#
_entry.id   AF-X1W1J4-F1
#
_cell.length_a   1.000
_cell.length_b   1.000
_cell.length_c   1.000
_cell.angle_alpha   90.00
_cell.angle_beta   90.00
_cell.angle_gamma   90.00
#
_symmetry.space_group_name_H-M   'P 1'
#
loop_
_entity.id
_entity.type
_entity.pdbx_description
1 polymer ?
#
loop_
_entity_poly.entity_id
_entity_poly.type
_entity_poly.pdbx_seq_one_letter_code
_entity_poly.pdbx_strand_id
1 'polypeptide(L)'
;FLGEGALNSAFIPIFAEHLTNHDRKKAEYFASNVLNILIIILIIVVALGIWGAPLIINIIAIGFKSNIYKYELAVKLTRIIFPYIGFVAVAALFMGILNSYNHFLTPALAPAMLNISVIIFAITLSYKYGIYSIALGVILGGIGQALIQTPALIREKIKYSFIVDFNDPGVKKLLKLLVPAMIGLAITQINVVVDRTIASTL
;
A
#
# COMPACT_ATOMS: atom_id res chain seq x y z
N PHE A 1 5.74 2.24 -4.04
CA PHE A 1 4.92 2.52 -5.24
C PHE A 1 4.52 1.27 -6.05
N LEU A 2 4.80 0.03 -5.60
CA LEU A 2 4.52 -1.21 -6.33
C LEU A 2 3.02 -1.52 -6.59
N GLY A 3 2.09 -0.88 -5.85
CA GLY A 3 0.66 -1.23 -5.88
C GLY A 3 -0.29 -0.09 -6.27
N GLU A 4 -0.03 1.15 -5.87
CA GLU A 4 -0.96 2.28 -6.07
C GLU A 4 -1.31 2.54 -7.55
N GLY A 5 -0.30 2.63 -8.41
CA GLY A 5 -0.51 2.95 -9.83
C GLY A 5 -1.17 1.82 -10.62
N ALA A 6 -0.71 0.58 -10.40
CA ALA A 6 -1.24 -0.60 -11.09
C ALA A 6 -2.66 -0.96 -10.61
N LEU A 7 -2.92 -0.84 -9.30
CA LEU A 7 -4.25 -1.06 -8.76
C LEU A 7 -5.23 -0.02 -9.27
N ASN A 8 -4.88 1.27 -9.22
CA ASN A 8 -5.77 2.32 -9.71
C ASN A 8 -6.04 2.21 -11.22
N SER A 9 -5.02 1.93 -12.03
CA SER A 9 -5.19 1.82 -13.49
C SER A 9 -6.05 0.63 -13.91
N ALA A 10 -6.01 -0.49 -13.17
CA ALA A 10 -6.82 -1.67 -13.45
C ALA A 10 -8.21 -1.61 -12.79
N PHE A 11 -8.33 -1.05 -11.59
CA PHE A 11 -9.56 -1.00 -10.82
C PHE A 11 -10.55 0.05 -11.35
N ILE A 12 -10.08 1.27 -11.60
CA ILE A 12 -10.93 2.41 -11.98
C ILE A 12 -11.79 2.10 -13.22
N PRO A 13 -11.27 1.53 -14.33
CA PRO A 13 -12.08 1.22 -15.50
C PRO A 13 -13.18 0.19 -15.23
N ILE A 14 -12.88 -0.86 -14.45
CA ILE A 14 -13.84 -1.93 -14.13
C ILE A 14 -14.93 -1.38 -13.20
N PHE A 15 -14.54 -0.60 -12.19
CA PHE A 15 -15.49 0.02 -11.27
C PHE A 15 -16.39 1.06 -11.98
N ALA A 16 -15.81 1.89 -12.85
CA ALA A 16 -16.55 2.87 -13.64
C ALA A 16 -17.54 2.20 -14.62
N GLU A 17 -17.17 1.08 -15.24
CA GLU A 17 -18.05 0.27 -16.10
C GLU A 17 -19.30 -0.23 -15.33
N HIS A 18 -19.15 -0.62 -14.07
CA HIS A 18 -20.30 -0.99 -13.23
C HIS A 18 -21.17 0.22 -12.84
N LEU A 19 -20.54 1.40 -12.66
CA LEU A 19 -21.25 2.62 -12.30
C LEU A 19 -22.06 3.22 -13.47
N THR A 20 -21.51 3.24 -14.69
CA THR A 20 -22.17 3.78 -15.89
C THR A 20 -23.35 2.92 -16.37
N ASN A 21 -23.32 1.61 -16.09
CA ASN A 21 -24.44 0.70 -16.34
C ASN A 21 -25.63 0.87 -15.37
N HIS A 22 -25.65 1.95 -14.57
CA HIS A 22 -26.70 2.29 -13.58
C HIS A 22 -26.89 1.24 -12.48
N ASP A 23 -25.95 0.30 -12.33
CA ASP A 23 -26.01 -0.76 -11.33
C ASP A 23 -25.05 -0.45 -10.18
N ARG A 24 -25.39 0.61 -9.43
CA ARG A 24 -24.64 1.04 -8.25
C ARG A 24 -24.42 -0.09 -7.25
N LYS A 25 -25.38 -1.01 -7.10
CA LYS A 25 -25.26 -2.16 -6.21
C LYS A 25 -24.16 -3.11 -6.67
N LYS A 26 -24.03 -3.37 -7.97
CA LYS A 26 -22.91 -4.16 -8.51
C LYS A 26 -21.56 -3.48 -8.31
N ALA A 27 -21.47 -2.15 -8.47
CA ALA A 27 -20.25 -1.41 -8.20
C ALA A 27 -19.85 -1.53 -6.71
N GLU A 28 -20.80 -1.31 -5.80
CA GLU A 28 -20.61 -1.46 -4.35
C GLU A 28 -20.21 -2.90 -3.96
N TYR A 29 -20.82 -3.91 -4.58
CA TYR A 29 -20.46 -5.32 -4.42
C TYR A 29 -19.02 -5.58 -4.88
N PHE A 30 -18.66 -5.14 -6.09
CA PHE A 30 -17.33 -5.33 -6.65
C PHE A 30 -16.25 -4.67 -5.79
N ALA A 31 -16.44 -3.40 -5.40
CA ALA A 31 -15.50 -2.71 -4.52
C ALA A 31 -15.35 -3.39 -3.15
N SER A 32 -16.45 -3.84 -2.56
CA SER A 32 -16.42 -4.55 -1.28
C SER A 32 -15.69 -5.89 -1.39
N ASN A 33 -15.96 -6.66 -2.45
CA ASN A 33 -15.30 -7.94 -2.71
C ASN A 33 -13.79 -7.76 -2.92
N VAL A 34 -13.39 -6.79 -3.75
CA VAL A 34 -11.98 -6.44 -3.97
C VAL A 34 -11.31 -6.00 -2.68
N LEU A 35 -11.96 -5.16 -1.86
CA LEU A 35 -11.42 -4.72 -0.56
C LEU A 35 -11.18 -5.91 0.37
N ASN A 36 -12.13 -6.83 0.50
CA ASN A 36 -11.99 -7.98 1.40
C ASN A 36 -10.89 -8.94 0.93
N ILE A 37 -10.85 -9.25 -0.37
CA ILE A 37 -9.79 -10.07 -0.97
C ILE A 37 -8.43 -9.40 -0.77
N LEU A 38 -8.34 -8.09 -1.01
CA LEU A 38 -7.12 -7.32 -0.81
C LEU A 38 -6.67 -7.39 0.65
N ILE A 39 -7.56 -7.20 1.63
CA ILE A 39 -7.23 -7.31 3.05
C ILE A 39 -6.70 -8.70 3.39
N ILE A 40 -7.33 -9.77 2.91
CA ILE A 40 -6.89 -11.16 3.15
C ILE A 40 -5.47 -11.37 2.59
N ILE A 41 -5.23 -10.96 1.35
CA ILE A 41 -3.90 -11.07 0.72
C ILE A 41 -2.87 -10.24 1.48
N LEU A 42 -3.22 -9.01 1.88
CA LEU A 42 -2.32 -8.12 2.61
C LEU A 42 -1.95 -8.67 3.98
N ILE A 43 -2.86 -9.32 4.71
CA ILE A 43 -2.54 -9.99 5.97
C ILE A 43 -1.46 -11.05 5.75
N ILE A 44 -1.61 -11.88 4.71
CA ILE A 44 -0.65 -12.93 4.37
C ILE A 44 0.70 -12.30 3.98
N VAL A 45 0.69 -11.31 3.09
CA VAL A 45 1.90 -10.62 2.61
C VAL A 45 2.64 -9.93 3.74
N VAL A 46 1.92 -9.23 4.63
CA VAL A 46 2.50 -8.56 5.80
C VAL A 46 3.09 -9.58 6.77
N ALA A 47 2.39 -10.67 7.06
CA ALA A 47 2.89 -11.73 7.93
C ALA A 47 4.18 -12.37 7.37
N LEU A 48 4.18 -12.74 6.08
CA LEU A 48 5.33 -13.29 5.39
C LEU A 48 6.49 -12.29 5.34
N GLY A 49 6.21 -11.00 5.15
CA GLY A 49 7.21 -9.95 5.14
C GLY A 49 7.87 -9.69 6.48
N ILE A 50 7.10 -9.69 7.57
CA ILE A 50 7.62 -9.56 8.94
C ILE A 50 8.49 -10.77 9.29
N TRP A 51 8.02 -11.97 8.96
CA TRP A 51 8.76 -13.20 9.18
C TRP A 51 10.03 -13.25 8.32
N GLY A 52 9.92 -12.89 7.04
CA GLY A 52 11.00 -12.85 6.05
C GLY A 52 11.91 -11.63 6.12
N ALA A 53 11.67 -10.66 7.03
CA ALA A 53 12.48 -9.44 7.15
C ALA A 53 14.01 -9.69 7.23
N PRO A 54 14.52 -10.72 7.95
CA PRO A 54 15.95 -11.04 7.95
C PRO A 54 16.50 -11.40 6.55
N LEU A 55 15.72 -12.14 5.75
CA LEU A 55 16.09 -12.51 4.38
C LEU A 55 16.12 -11.28 3.47
N ILE A 56 15.12 -10.40 3.61
CA ILE A 56 15.04 -9.14 2.86
C ILE A 56 16.27 -8.28 3.14
N ILE A 57 16.64 -8.09 4.41
CA ILE A 57 17.83 -7.32 4.80
C ILE A 57 19.12 -7.99 4.30
N ASN A 58 19.20 -9.32 4.32
CA ASN A 58 20.37 -10.05 3.82
C ASN A 58 20.63 -9.86 2.33
N ILE A 59 19.58 -9.61 1.53
CA ILE A 59 19.67 -9.39 0.08
C ILE A 59 19.89 -7.91 -0.22
N ILE A 60 19.15 -7.02 0.45
CA ILE A 60 19.14 -5.59 0.12
C ILE A 60 20.29 -4.83 0.80
N ALA A 61 20.66 -5.21 2.02
CA ALA A 61 21.65 -4.51 2.83
C ALA A 61 22.82 -5.44 3.19
N ILE A 62 23.43 -6.07 2.19
CA ILE A 62 24.56 -7.00 2.34
C ILE A 62 25.70 -6.36 3.16
N GLY A 63 25.95 -5.07 2.98
CA GLY A 63 26.96 -4.30 3.71
C GLY A 63 26.72 -4.16 5.22
N PHE A 64 25.53 -4.51 5.74
CA PHE A 64 25.25 -4.51 7.18
C PHE A 64 25.68 -5.79 7.87
N LYS A 65 26.01 -6.86 7.12
CA LYS A 65 26.46 -8.14 7.71
C LYS A 65 27.73 -8.02 8.55
N SER A 66 28.59 -7.04 8.26
CA SER A 66 29.81 -6.79 9.01
C SER A 66 29.57 -6.13 10.37
N ASN A 67 28.37 -5.58 10.62
CA ASN A 67 28.02 -4.94 11.89
C ASN A 67 26.68 -5.49 12.40
N ILE A 68 26.77 -6.41 13.39
CA ILE A 68 25.61 -7.10 13.95
C ILE A 68 24.53 -6.14 14.48
N TYR A 69 24.93 -5.04 15.12
CA TYR A 69 23.99 -4.05 15.66
C TYR A 69 23.21 -3.33 14.56
N LYS A 70 23.87 -2.97 13.45
CA LYS A 70 23.19 -2.36 12.28
C LYS A 70 22.23 -3.33 11.62
N TYR A 71 22.64 -4.60 11.49
CA TYR A 71 21.80 -5.65 10.93
C TYR A 71 20.53 -5.86 11.76
N GLU A 72 20.66 -6.06 13.07
CA GLU A 72 19.51 -6.27 13.96
C GLU A 72 18.56 -5.07 13.98
N LEU A 73 19.12 -3.85 14.00
CA LEU A 73 18.31 -2.63 13.95
C LEU A 73 17.51 -2.54 12.65
N ALA A 74 18.16 -2.82 11.51
CA ALA A 74 17.50 -2.82 10.20
C ALA A 74 16.36 -3.85 10.15
N VAL A 75 16.59 -5.08 10.62
CA VAL A 75 15.56 -6.12 10.68
C VAL A 75 14.38 -5.68 11.56
N LYS A 76 14.64 -5.12 12.75
CA LYS A 76 13.58 -4.63 13.65
C LYS A 76 12.76 -3.50 12.99
N LEU A 77 13.42 -2.52 12.39
CA LEU A 77 12.74 -1.42 11.70
C LEU A 77 11.92 -1.91 10.51
N THR A 78 12.46 -2.83 9.71
CA THR A 78 11.72 -3.44 8.59
C THR A 78 10.47 -4.14 9.08
N ARG A 79 10.53 -4.91 10.17
CA ARG A 79 9.36 -5.57 10.76
C ARG A 79 8.30 -4.57 11.21
N ILE A 80 8.71 -3.47 11.84
CA ILE A 80 7.80 -2.43 12.33
C ILE A 80 7.15 -1.70 11.16
N ILE A 81 7.91 -1.38 10.11
CA ILE A 81 7.41 -0.62 8.96
C ILE A 81 6.62 -1.50 7.99
N PHE A 82 6.87 -2.81 7.91
CA PHE A 82 6.23 -3.70 6.93
C PHE A 82 4.69 -3.58 6.82
N PRO A 83 3.93 -3.50 7.93
CA PRO A 83 2.47 -3.32 7.89
C PRO A 83 2.02 -2.07 7.13
N TYR A 84 2.88 -1.06 6.97
CA TYR A 84 2.60 0.13 6.15
C TYR A 84 2.13 -0.22 4.73
N ILE A 85 2.67 -1.29 4.13
CA ILE A 85 2.27 -1.77 2.80
C ILE A 85 0.77 -2.10 2.75
N GLY A 86 0.23 -2.64 3.85
CA GLY A 86 -1.20 -2.91 3.97
C GLY A 86 -2.04 -1.65 3.95
N PHE A 87 -1.66 -0.66 4.76
CA PHE A 87 -2.40 0.60 4.87
C PHE A 87 -2.38 1.40 3.57
N VAL A 88 -1.21 1.52 2.92
CA VAL A 88 -1.09 2.24 1.65
C VAL A 88 -1.87 1.54 0.52
N ALA A 89 -1.91 0.21 0.49
CA ALA A 89 -2.71 -0.53 -0.50
C ALA A 89 -4.23 -0.34 -0.30
N VAL A 90 -4.70 -0.31 0.94
CA VAL A 90 -6.11 0.04 1.24
C VAL A 90 -6.40 1.50 0.85
N ALA A 91 -5.50 2.42 1.19
CA ALA A 91 -5.61 3.83 0.80
C ALA A 91 -5.62 4.00 -0.72
N ALA A 92 -4.87 3.18 -1.47
CA ALA A 92 -4.89 3.15 -2.93
C ALA A 92 -6.26 2.73 -3.47
N LEU A 93 -6.86 1.68 -2.91
CA LEU A 93 -8.20 1.25 -3.32
C LEU A 93 -9.24 2.33 -3.06
N PHE A 94 -9.17 3.01 -1.90
CA PHE A 94 -10.04 4.13 -1.57
C PHE A 94 -9.87 5.30 -2.54
N MET A 95 -8.63 5.59 -2.93
CA MET A 95 -8.31 6.56 -3.97
C MET A 95 -8.94 6.17 -5.31
N GLY A 96 -8.84 4.90 -5.72
CA GLY A 96 -9.47 4.39 -6.95
C GLY A 96 -10.98 4.59 -6.95
N ILE A 97 -11.65 4.24 -5.84
CA ILE A 97 -13.09 4.43 -5.67
C ILE A 97 -13.46 5.92 -5.76
N LEU A 98 -12.80 6.79 -4.98
CA LEU A 98 -13.10 8.23 -4.94
C LEU A 98 -12.82 8.90 -6.29
N ASN A 99 -11.75 8.52 -6.98
CA ASN A 99 -11.43 9.04 -8.31
C ASN A 99 -12.52 8.66 -9.33
N SER A 100 -13.13 7.48 -9.24
CA SER A 100 -14.27 7.11 -10.08
C SER A 100 -15.52 7.96 -9.81
N TYR A 101 -15.64 8.56 -8.63
CA TYR A 101 -16.68 9.55 -8.28
C TYR A 101 -16.23 11.01 -8.53
N ASN A 102 -15.11 11.24 -9.24
CA ASN A 102 -14.52 12.56 -9.48
C ASN A 102 -14.06 13.32 -8.20
N HIS A 103 -13.83 12.60 -7.10
CA HIS A 103 -13.27 13.14 -5.86
C HIS A 103 -11.74 13.02 -5.85
N PHE A 104 -11.05 13.97 -6.49
CA PHE A 104 -9.58 13.94 -6.63
C PHE A 104 -8.82 14.60 -5.48
N LEU A 105 -9.43 15.55 -4.77
CA LEU A 105 -8.75 16.33 -3.74
C LEU A 105 -8.40 15.49 -2.50
N THR A 106 -9.37 14.73 -1.98
CA THR A 106 -9.15 13.92 -0.77
C THR A 106 -8.07 12.85 -0.98
N PRO A 107 -8.05 12.10 -2.09
CA PRO A 107 -6.96 11.18 -2.38
C PRO A 107 -5.61 11.87 -2.60
N ALA A 108 -5.58 13.05 -3.22
CA ALA A 108 -4.34 13.81 -3.41
C ALA A 108 -3.70 14.27 -2.07
N LEU A 109 -4.51 14.45 -1.02
CA LEU A 109 -4.02 14.79 0.32
C LEU A 109 -3.52 13.58 1.12
N ALA A 110 -3.84 12.34 0.72
CA ALA A 110 -3.44 11.16 1.48
C ALA A 110 -1.90 11.06 1.64
N PRO A 111 -1.07 11.17 0.58
CA PRO A 111 0.39 11.11 0.74
C PRO A 111 0.96 12.19 1.68
N ALA A 112 0.33 13.37 1.72
CA ALA A 112 0.75 14.44 2.64
C ALA A 112 0.58 14.03 4.11
N MET A 113 -0.42 13.22 4.43
CA MET A 113 -0.65 12.71 5.79
C MET A 113 0.51 11.86 6.30
N LEU A 114 1.14 11.07 5.42
CA LEU A 114 2.34 10.31 5.77
C LEU A 114 3.51 11.24 6.11
N ASN A 115 3.77 12.22 5.25
CA ASN A 115 4.86 13.17 5.44
C ASN A 115 4.69 13.95 6.75
N ILE A 116 3.48 14.46 7.00
CA ILE A 116 3.14 15.17 8.23
C ILE A 116 3.34 14.28 9.46
N SER A 117 2.85 13.03 9.42
CA SER A 117 3.01 12.07 10.52
C SER A 117 4.49 11.80 10.80
N VAL A 118 5.30 11.53 9.77
CA VAL A 118 6.74 11.28 9.94
C VAL A 118 7.45 12.49 10.56
N ILE A 119 7.14 13.72 10.10
CA ILE A 119 7.73 14.95 10.64
C ILE A 119 7.35 15.13 12.11
N ILE A 120 6.07 14.98 12.45
CA ILE A 120 5.58 15.13 13.83
C ILE A 120 6.28 14.12 14.75
N PHE A 121 6.34 12.85 14.35
CA PHE A 121 6.98 11.82 15.16
C PHE A 121 8.49 12.00 15.26
N ALA A 122 9.15 12.46 14.18
CA ALA A 122 10.57 12.78 14.21
C ALA A 122 10.87 13.92 15.18
N ILE A 123 10.07 14.98 15.22
CA ILE A 123 10.33 16.12 16.11
C ILE A 123 9.98 15.78 17.57
N THR A 124 8.88 15.07 17.80
CA THR A 124 8.34 14.87 19.17
C THR A 124 8.89 13.64 19.89
N LEU A 125 9.18 12.55 19.16
CA LEU A 125 9.55 11.26 19.75
C LEU A 125 11.00 10.85 19.49
N SER A 126 11.76 11.56 18.64
CA SER A 126 13.16 11.19 18.34
C SER A 126 14.07 11.20 19.57
N TYR A 127 13.89 12.16 20.49
CA TYR A 127 14.71 12.23 21.70
C TYR A 127 14.57 10.99 22.59
N LYS A 128 13.36 10.42 22.68
CA LYS A 128 13.06 9.27 23.54
C LYS A 128 13.23 7.92 22.83
N TYR A 129 12.86 7.83 21.55
CA TYR A 129 12.79 6.58 20.81
C TYR A 129 13.79 6.48 19.64
N GLY A 130 14.59 7.53 19.40
CA GLY A 130 15.56 7.56 18.31
C GLY A 130 14.91 7.26 16.96
N ILE A 131 15.55 6.40 16.16
CA ILE A 131 15.06 6.01 14.83
C ILE A 131 13.71 5.29 14.83
N TYR A 132 13.29 4.69 15.96
CA TYR A 132 11.98 4.05 16.07
C TYR A 132 10.84 5.07 15.99
N SER A 133 11.07 6.34 16.29
CA SER A 133 10.06 7.39 16.12
C SER A 133 9.63 7.51 14.66
N ILE A 134 10.58 7.44 13.72
CA ILE A 134 10.31 7.48 12.28
C ILE A 134 9.46 6.27 11.87
N ALA A 135 9.81 5.08 12.34
CA ALA A 135 9.05 3.85 12.03
C ALA A 135 7.59 3.95 12.52
N LEU A 136 7.36 4.48 13.72
CA LEU A 136 6.01 4.76 14.22
C LEU A 136 5.28 5.81 13.38
N GLY A 137 5.97 6.89 12.99
CA GLY A 137 5.44 7.93 12.12
C GLY A 137 4.98 7.38 10.77
N VAL A 138 5.70 6.42 10.19
CA VAL A 138 5.33 5.76 8.94
C VAL A 138 4.05 4.94 9.10
N ILE A 139 3.94 4.15 10.17
CA ILE A 139 2.75 3.31 10.41
C ILE A 139 1.51 4.17 10.66
N LEU A 140 1.62 5.15 11.55
CA LEU A 140 0.50 6.06 11.85
C LEU A 140 0.15 6.96 10.66
N GLY A 141 1.16 7.32 9.85
CA GLY A 141 0.96 8.04 8.60
C GLY A 141 0.18 7.21 7.58
N GLY A 142 0.52 5.92 7.42
CA GLY A 142 -0.21 4.98 6.58
C GLY A 142 -1.66 4.78 7.05
N ILE A 143 -1.89 4.64 8.35
CA ILE A 143 -3.25 4.61 8.91
C ILE A 143 -3.99 5.92 8.56
N GLY A 144 -3.32 7.06 8.73
CA GLY A 144 -3.84 8.38 8.37
C GLY A 144 -4.24 8.50 6.90
N GLN A 145 -3.48 7.90 5.97
CA GLN A 145 -3.80 7.87 4.53
C GLN A 145 -5.14 7.20 4.23
N ALA A 146 -5.45 6.10 4.91
CA ALA A 146 -6.75 5.43 4.75
C ALA A 146 -7.87 6.20 5.48
N LEU A 147 -7.59 6.71 6.68
CA LEU A 147 -8.59 7.41 7.50
C LEU A 147 -9.04 8.73 6.89
N ILE A 148 -8.15 9.54 6.30
CA ILE A 148 -8.53 10.83 5.71
C ILE A 148 -9.49 10.67 4.51
N GLN A 149 -9.40 9.55 3.80
CA GLN A 149 -10.27 9.21 2.67
C GLN A 149 -11.61 8.60 3.11
N THR A 150 -11.68 8.02 4.31
CA THR A 150 -12.87 7.30 4.81
C THR A 150 -14.12 8.20 4.91
N PRO A 151 -14.07 9.44 5.44
CA PRO A 151 -15.24 10.32 5.46
C PRO A 151 -15.79 10.65 4.07
N ALA A 152 -14.91 10.79 3.07
CA ALA A 152 -15.33 11.06 1.69
C ALA A 152 -16.08 9.85 1.10
N LEU A 153 -15.62 8.62 1.39
CA LEU A 153 -16.33 7.40 0.98
C LEU A 153 -17.72 7.28 1.62
N ILE A 154 -17.85 7.66 2.90
CA ILE A 154 -19.14 7.65 3.61
C ILE A 154 -20.09 8.69 3.01
N ARG A 155 -19.59 9.87 2.62
CA ARG A 155 -20.39 10.91 1.94
C ARG A 155 -20.94 10.46 0.60
N GLU A 156 -20.17 9.64 -0.13
CA GLU A 156 -20.63 9.00 -1.37
C GLU A 156 -21.67 7.89 -1.13
N LYS A 157 -22.03 7.59 0.14
CA LYS A 157 -23.04 6.58 0.53
C LYS A 157 -22.74 5.17 0.01
N ILE A 158 -21.46 4.85 -0.17
CA ILE A 158 -21.03 3.52 -0.63
C ILE A 158 -21.32 2.52 0.48
N LYS A 159 -22.13 1.51 0.18
CA LYS A 159 -22.44 0.45 1.15
C LYS A 159 -21.37 -0.63 1.10
N TYR A 160 -20.70 -0.83 2.24
CA TYR A 160 -19.80 -1.95 2.43
C TYR A 160 -20.58 -3.24 2.70
N SER A 161 -20.14 -4.35 2.12
CA SER A 161 -20.64 -5.70 2.41
C SER A 161 -19.48 -6.67 2.62
N PHE A 162 -19.54 -7.50 3.66
CA PHE A 162 -18.51 -8.52 3.90
C PHE A 162 -18.74 -9.72 2.98
N ILE A 163 -18.06 -9.74 1.83
CA ILE A 163 -18.19 -10.74 0.77
C ILE A 163 -16.79 -11.06 0.25
N VAL A 164 -16.49 -12.35 0.09
CA VAL A 164 -15.21 -12.84 -0.46
C VAL A 164 -15.52 -13.87 -1.53
N ASP A 165 -15.45 -13.45 -2.79
CA ASP A 165 -15.67 -14.28 -3.96
C ASP A 165 -14.53 -14.10 -4.96
N PHE A 166 -13.56 -15.03 -4.93
CA PHE A 166 -12.45 -15.09 -5.89
C PHE A 166 -12.90 -15.47 -7.31
N ASN A 167 -14.11 -16.01 -7.46
CA ASN A 167 -14.64 -16.43 -8.75
C ASN A 167 -15.36 -15.31 -9.51
N ASP A 168 -15.60 -14.18 -8.85
CA ASP A 168 -16.23 -13.01 -9.45
C ASP A 168 -15.53 -12.59 -10.76
N PRO A 169 -16.29 -12.38 -11.86
CA PRO A 169 -15.72 -12.00 -13.15
C PRO A 169 -14.94 -10.68 -13.11
N GLY A 170 -15.39 -9.71 -12.31
CA GLY A 170 -14.72 -8.43 -12.11
C GLY A 170 -13.37 -8.63 -11.41
N VAL A 171 -13.32 -9.45 -10.37
CA VAL A 171 -12.08 -9.81 -9.66
C VAL A 171 -11.10 -10.53 -10.59
N LYS A 172 -11.56 -11.49 -11.40
CA LYS A 172 -10.70 -12.18 -12.39
C LYS A 172 -10.17 -11.22 -13.44
N LYS A 173 -11.00 -10.29 -13.94
CA LYS A 173 -10.60 -9.24 -14.88
C LYS A 173 -9.55 -8.32 -14.25
N LEU A 174 -9.75 -7.92 -12.99
CA LEU A 174 -8.80 -7.11 -12.22
C LEU A 174 -7.45 -7.84 -12.07
N LEU A 175 -7.45 -9.10 -11.65
CA LEU A 175 -6.22 -9.90 -11.51
C LEU A 175 -5.48 -10.06 -12.85
N LYS A 176 -6.21 -10.29 -13.94
CA LYS A 176 -5.63 -10.41 -15.28
C LYS A 176 -4.93 -9.13 -15.75
N LEU A 177 -5.36 -7.96 -15.29
CA LEU A 177 -4.71 -6.68 -15.54
C LEU A 177 -3.57 -6.39 -14.56
N LEU A 178 -3.76 -6.74 -13.28
CA LEU A 178 -2.78 -6.50 -12.22
C LEU A 178 -1.50 -7.32 -12.39
N VAL A 179 -1.61 -8.62 -12.68
CA VAL A 179 -0.44 -9.51 -12.80
C VAL A 179 0.60 -8.98 -13.81
N PRO A 180 0.26 -8.67 -15.07
CA PRO A 180 1.24 -8.14 -16.02
C PRO A 180 1.75 -6.75 -15.63
N ALA A 181 0.90 -5.87 -15.07
CA ALA A 181 1.33 -4.56 -14.60
C ALA A 181 2.34 -4.64 -13.45
N MET A 182 2.11 -5.53 -12.48
CA MET A 182 3.03 -5.78 -11.38
C MET A 182 4.37 -6.34 -11.86
N ILE A 183 4.37 -7.23 -12.85
CA ILE A 183 5.62 -7.74 -13.46
C ILE A 183 6.40 -6.60 -14.11
N GLY A 184 5.73 -5.75 -14.89
CA GLY A 184 6.36 -4.57 -15.50
C GLY A 184 7.00 -3.64 -14.46
N LEU A 185 6.30 -3.38 -13.36
CA LEU A 185 6.83 -2.55 -12.26
C LEU A 185 7.93 -3.26 -11.44
N ALA A 186 7.89 -4.58 -11.32
CA ALA A 186 8.96 -5.33 -10.65
C ALA A 186 10.28 -5.20 -11.41
N ILE A 187 10.23 -5.24 -12.76
CA ILE A 187 11.40 -5.05 -13.63
C ILE A 187 12.02 -3.66 -13.39
N THR A 188 11.20 -2.60 -13.31
CA THR A 188 11.72 -1.24 -13.07
C THR A 188 12.39 -1.13 -11.69
N GLN A 189 11.87 -1.82 -10.67
CA GLN A 189 12.47 -1.82 -9.35
C GLN A 189 13.80 -2.59 -9.30
N ILE A 190 13.92 -3.67 -10.08
CA ILE A 190 15.20 -4.38 -10.22
C ILE A 190 16.25 -3.45 -10.82
N ASN A 191 15.91 -2.70 -11.88
CA ASN A 191 16.83 -1.74 -12.48
C ASN A 191 17.33 -0.71 -11.46
N VAL A 192 16.43 -0.12 -10.66
CA VAL A 192 16.82 0.84 -9.62
C VAL A 192 17.80 0.24 -8.60
N VAL A 193 17.59 -1.02 -8.20
CA VAL A 193 18.51 -1.71 -7.29
C VAL A 193 19.88 -1.93 -7.94
N VAL A 194 19.90 -2.33 -9.20
CA VAL A 194 21.13 -2.51 -9.99
C VAL A 194 21.88 -1.19 -10.14
N ASP A 195 21.19 -0.12 -10.56
CA ASP A 195 21.75 1.22 -10.72
C ASP A 195 22.36 1.73 -9.42
N ARG A 196 21.66 1.54 -8.30
CA ARG A 196 22.15 1.95 -6.97
C ARG A 196 23.38 1.15 -6.55
N THR A 197 23.47 -0.12 -6.94
CA THR A 197 24.63 -0.95 -6.66
C THR A 197 25.84 -0.48 -7.48
N ILE A 198 25.66 -0.24 -8.79
CA ILE A 198 26.72 0.26 -9.67
C ILE A 198 27.20 1.65 -9.22
N ALA A 199 26.27 2.56 -8.92
CA ALA A 199 26.60 3.91 -8.45
C ALA A 199 27.31 3.92 -7.07
N SER A 200 27.11 2.90 -6.23
CA SER A 200 27.83 2.77 -4.97
C SER A 200 29.27 2.26 -5.11
N THR A 201 29.63 1.77 -6.31
CA THR A 201 30.95 1.22 -6.64
C THR A 201 31.79 2.14 -7.53
N LEU A 202 31.25 3.27 -7.99
CA LEU A 202 31.97 4.40 -8.61
C LEU A 202 32.40 5.40 -7.53
#